data_AF-A0A6P0RAC0-F1
#
_entry.id   AF-A0A6P0RAC0-F1
#
_cell.length_a   1.000
_cell.length_b   1.000
_cell.length_c   1.000
_cell.angle_alpha   90.00
_cell.angle_beta   90.00
_cell.angle_gamma   90.00
#
_symmetry.space_group_name_H-M   'P 1'
#
loop_
_entity.id
_entity.type
_entity.pdbx_description
1 polymer ?
#
loop_
_entity_poly.entity_id
_entity_poly.type
_entity_poly.pdbx_seq_one_letter_code
_entity_poly.pdbx_strand_id
1 'polypeptide(L)'
;MLLKYKYKLKPHKRQAVIILSWLELARKQYNYRLAERLNWFEATRTPVNACPLNVSVVGTLHATSVHRIYQNIPEFRVQTRDGRKKDSNGNPITKKGDKYPNLVNGYVLWETVQLADLAQTKKLFPKYKSIHSQVLQDVIQRVQRTMDNLCLI
;
A
#
# COMPACT_ATOMS: atom_id res chain seq x y z
N MET A 1 8.30 -24.33 -37.48
CA MET A 1 8.95 -24.74 -36.21
C MET A 1 9.44 -23.48 -35.50
N LEU A 2 8.92 -23.15 -34.31
CA LEU A 2 9.32 -21.94 -33.57
C LEU A 2 10.52 -22.26 -32.65
N LEU A 3 11.69 -21.71 -32.94
CA LEU A 3 12.88 -21.79 -32.09
C LEU A 3 12.68 -20.92 -30.84
N LYS A 4 12.58 -21.54 -29.67
CA LYS A 4 12.54 -20.84 -28.38
C LYS A 4 13.94 -20.75 -27.79
N TYR A 5 14.54 -19.57 -27.85
CA TYR A 5 15.82 -19.29 -27.21
C TYR A 5 15.62 -18.93 -25.73
N LYS A 6 16.39 -19.57 -24.83
CA LYS A 6 16.41 -19.25 -23.40
C LYS A 6 17.64 -18.41 -23.09
N TYR A 7 17.49 -17.09 -23.14
CA TYR A 7 18.56 -16.16 -22.79
C TYR A 7 18.74 -16.11 -21.26
N LYS A 8 19.96 -16.36 -20.77
CA LYS A 8 20.33 -16.08 -19.38
C LYS A 8 20.90 -14.67 -19.31
N LEU A 9 20.13 -13.73 -18.75
CA LEU A 9 20.63 -12.38 -18.50
C LEU A 9 21.62 -12.43 -17.32
N LYS A 10 22.90 -12.18 -17.59
CA LYS A 10 23.93 -12.04 -16.55
C LYS A 10 24.22 -10.54 -16.37
N PRO A 11 23.85 -9.93 -15.24
CA PRO A 11 24.11 -8.52 -15.02
C PRO A 11 25.62 -8.26 -14.93
N HIS A 12 26.06 -7.14 -15.50
CA HIS A 12 27.43 -6.66 -15.34
C HIS A 12 27.71 -6.27 -13.87
N LYS A 13 28.98 -6.29 -13.43
CA LYS A 13 29.36 -5.96 -12.04
C LYS A 13 28.74 -4.65 -11.54
N ARG A 14 28.78 -3.60 -12.36
CA ARG A 14 28.15 -2.29 -12.07
C ARG A 14 26.62 -2.39 -11.93
N GLN A 15 25.96 -3.16 -12.80
CA GLN A 15 24.51 -3.37 -12.74
C GLN A 15 24.12 -4.13 -11.47
N ALA A 16 24.92 -5.13 -11.07
CA ALA A 16 24.68 -5.88 -9.85
C ALA A 16 24.71 -4.99 -8.60
N VAL A 17 25.68 -4.08 -8.48
CA VAL A 17 25.75 -3.10 -7.38
C VAL A 17 24.51 -2.21 -7.33
N ILE A 18 24.04 -1.72 -8.49
CA ILE A 18 22.84 -0.90 -8.58
C ILE A 18 21.60 -1.70 -8.13
N ILE A 19 21.44 -2.93 -8.63
CA ILE A 19 20.33 -3.81 -8.27
C ILE A 19 20.33 -4.10 -6.77
N LEU A 20 21.49 -4.39 -6.17
CA LEU A 20 21.60 -4.60 -4.73
C LEU A 20 21.19 -3.34 -3.93
N SER A 21 21.59 -2.16 -4.39
CA SER A 21 21.20 -0.89 -3.74
C SER A 21 19.68 -0.66 -3.79
N TRP A 22 19.05 -0.96 -4.93
CA TRP A 22 17.60 -0.86 -5.10
C TRP A 22 16.85 -1.90 -4.28
N LEU A 23 17.39 -3.12 -4.20
CA LEU A 23 16.81 -4.20 -3.41
C LEU A 23 16.78 -3.84 -1.93
N GLU A 24 17.84 -3.20 -1.43
CA GLU A 24 17.89 -2.73 -0.04
C GLU A 24 16.88 -1.61 0.24
N LEU A 25 16.71 -0.67 -0.68
CA LEU A 25 15.68 0.36 -0.58
C LEU A 25 14.26 -0.23 -0.63
N ALA A 26 14.03 -1.20 -1.52
CA ALA A 26 12.75 -1.90 -1.62
C ALA A 26 12.42 -2.68 -0.33
N ARG A 27 13.42 -3.31 0.30
CA ARG A 27 13.25 -3.97 1.62
C ARG A 27 12.86 -2.98 2.71
N LYS A 28 13.54 -1.84 2.79
CA LYS A 28 13.22 -0.78 3.76
C LYS A 28 11.80 -0.26 3.58
N GLN A 29 11.42 0.01 2.34
CA GLN A 29 10.05 0.40 2.01
C GLN A 29 9.04 -0.68 2.42
N TYR A 30 9.29 -1.94 2.06
CA TYR A 30 8.42 -3.06 2.41
C TYR A 30 8.21 -3.14 3.93
N ASN A 31 9.29 -3.15 4.71
CA ASN A 31 9.22 -3.25 6.17
C ASN A 31 8.47 -2.06 6.79
N TYR A 32 8.74 -0.85 6.31
CA TYR A 32 8.03 0.35 6.79
C TYR A 32 6.53 0.27 6.51
N ARG A 33 6.14 -0.06 5.27
CA ARG A 33 4.73 -0.16 4.86
C ARG A 33 4.00 -1.32 5.52
N LEU A 34 4.70 -2.42 5.80
CA LEU A 34 4.18 -3.55 6.55
C LEU A 34 3.91 -3.14 8.01
N ALA A 35 4.85 -2.45 8.64
CA ALA A 35 4.73 -1.99 10.02
C ALA A 35 3.54 -1.04 10.22
N GLU A 36 3.30 -0.10 9.28
CA GLU A 36 2.11 0.77 9.33
C GLU A 36 0.80 -0.03 9.36
N ARG A 37 0.70 -1.07 8.53
CA ARG A 37 -0.49 -1.92 8.46
C ARG A 37 -0.65 -2.81 9.69
N LEU A 38 0.46 -3.34 10.21
CA LEU A 38 0.46 -4.13 11.45
C LEU A 38 0.04 -3.29 12.65
N ASN A 39 0.59 -2.08 12.80
CA ASN A 39 0.21 -1.17 13.87
C ASN A 39 -1.30 -0.85 13.83
N TRP A 40 -1.86 -0.63 12.64
CA TRP A 40 -3.30 -0.45 12.49
C TRP A 40 -4.06 -1.73 12.87
N PHE A 41 -3.64 -2.88 12.34
CA PHE A 41 -4.28 -4.17 12.60
C PHE A 41 -4.32 -4.50 14.10
N GLU A 42 -3.19 -4.36 14.79
CA GLU A 42 -3.07 -4.58 16.24
C GLU A 42 -4.00 -3.64 17.03
N ALA A 43 -4.14 -2.39 16.59
CA ALA A 43 -5.00 -1.43 17.26
C ALA A 43 -6.50 -1.61 16.97
N THR A 44 -6.87 -2.17 15.81
CA THR A 44 -8.27 -2.39 15.42
C THR A 44 -8.79 -3.80 15.71
N ARG A 45 -7.90 -4.77 15.87
CA ARG A 45 -8.24 -6.17 16.18
C ARG A 45 -8.94 -6.24 17.54
N THR A 46 -10.01 -7.02 17.64
CA THR A 46 -10.57 -7.53 18.91
C THR A 46 -10.08 -8.96 19.15
N PRO A 47 -9.61 -9.32 20.37
CA PRO A 47 -9.34 -10.72 20.66
C PRO A 47 -10.65 -11.50 20.57
N VAL A 48 -10.59 -12.71 20.00
CA VAL A 48 -11.75 -13.58 19.76
C VAL A 48 -12.58 -13.81 21.04
N ASN A 49 -11.92 -13.78 22.20
CA ASN A 49 -12.52 -14.03 23.50
C ASN A 49 -12.99 -12.76 24.24
N ALA A 50 -12.99 -11.59 23.60
CA ALA A 50 -13.50 -10.36 24.20
C ALA A 50 -14.53 -9.69 23.29
N CYS A 51 -15.68 -9.35 23.87
CA CYS A 51 -16.70 -8.58 23.17
C CYS A 51 -16.37 -7.08 23.29
N PRO A 52 -16.39 -6.32 22.18
CA PRO A 52 -16.10 -4.87 22.19
C PRO A 52 -17.09 -4.04 23.02
N LEU A 53 -18.24 -4.61 23.41
CA LEU A 53 -19.22 -3.97 24.30
C LEU A 53 -18.75 -3.88 25.76
N ASN A 54 -17.87 -4.77 26.21
CA ASN A 54 -17.42 -4.82 27.61
C ASN A 54 -15.99 -4.29 27.80
N VAL A 55 -15.14 -4.41 26.77
CA VAL A 55 -13.77 -3.91 26.76
C VAL A 55 -13.49 -3.38 25.35
N SER A 56 -13.27 -2.07 25.23
CA SER A 56 -12.63 -1.55 24.01
C SER A 56 -11.19 -2.06 24.00
N VAL A 57 -10.75 -2.65 22.89
CA VAL A 57 -9.42 -3.29 22.77
C VAL A 57 -8.28 -2.29 22.88
N VAL A 58 -8.59 -1.01 22.76
CA VAL A 58 -7.69 0.07 23.16
C VAL A 58 -7.60 0.03 24.68
N GLY A 59 -6.75 -0.87 25.16
CA GLY A 59 -6.41 -1.01 26.56
C GLY A 59 -6.09 0.37 27.12
N THR A 60 -6.65 0.63 28.28
CA THR A 60 -6.45 1.77 29.18
C THR A 60 -4.99 1.99 29.62
N LEU A 61 -4.01 1.42 28.92
CA LEU A 61 -2.59 1.59 29.10
C LEU A 61 -2.03 2.32 27.87
N HIS A 62 -2.00 3.65 27.97
CA HIS A 62 -1.22 4.58 27.13
C HIS A 62 -1.83 4.96 25.75
N ALA A 63 -2.76 5.91 25.75
CA ALA A 63 -2.82 7.08 24.85
C ALA A 63 -2.38 6.97 23.36
N THR A 64 -2.69 5.89 22.67
CA THR A 64 -3.00 5.95 21.23
C THR A 64 -4.49 5.75 21.08
N SER A 65 -5.24 6.83 21.35
CA SER A 65 -6.66 6.87 21.00
C SER A 65 -6.82 6.45 19.54
N VAL A 66 -7.87 5.70 19.22
CA VAL A 66 -8.25 5.31 17.85
C VAL A 66 -8.04 6.49 16.88
N HIS A 67 -8.41 7.70 17.32
CA HIS A 67 -8.21 8.95 16.61
C HIS A 67 -6.78 9.17 16.08
N ARG A 68 -5.74 8.88 16.86
CA ARG A 68 -4.32 9.09 16.47
C ARG A 68 -3.87 8.15 15.35
N ILE A 69 -4.43 6.95 15.27
CA ILE A 69 -4.13 5.98 14.21
C ILE A 69 -4.77 6.41 12.88
N TYR A 70 -5.98 6.96 12.95
CA TYR A 70 -6.71 7.46 11.77
C TYR A 70 -6.32 8.88 11.35
N GLN A 71 -5.64 9.66 12.20
CA GLN A 71 -5.33 11.07 11.97
C GLN A 71 -4.58 11.34 10.65
N ASN A 72 -3.72 10.40 10.23
CA ASN A 72 -2.91 10.53 9.02
C ASN A 72 -3.48 9.74 7.82
N ILE A 73 -4.65 9.12 7.95
CA ILE A 73 -5.26 8.30 6.89
C ILE A 73 -6.33 9.13 6.19
N PRO A 74 -6.17 9.44 4.89
CA PRO A 74 -7.18 10.18 4.15
C PRO A 74 -8.44 9.33 3.97
N GLU A 75 -9.58 9.83 4.42
CA GLU A 75 -10.89 9.13 4.31
C GLU A 75 -11.33 8.92 2.86
N PHE A 76 -11.02 9.88 1.98
CA PHE A 76 -11.40 9.86 0.58
C PHE A 76 -10.19 10.08 -0.33
N ARG A 77 -10.23 9.45 -1.50
CA ARG A 77 -9.35 9.79 -2.64
C ARG A 77 -10.17 10.46 -3.73
N VAL A 78 -9.55 11.42 -4.41
CA VAL A 78 -10.17 12.16 -5.51
C VAL A 78 -9.59 11.68 -6.84
N GLN A 79 -10.45 11.40 -7.81
CA GLN A 79 -10.00 11.08 -9.16
C GLN A 79 -9.35 12.29 -9.82
N THR A 80 -8.12 12.11 -10.28
CA THR A 80 -7.37 13.19 -10.94
C THR A 80 -7.70 13.33 -12.43
N ARG A 81 -8.21 12.26 -13.06
CA ARG A 81 -8.48 12.17 -14.50
C ARG A 81 -9.76 11.40 -14.77
N ASP A 82 -10.33 11.61 -15.95
CA ASP A 82 -11.50 10.85 -16.40
C ASP A 82 -11.15 9.37 -16.61
N GLY A 83 -12.13 8.53 -16.31
CA GLY A 83 -12.03 7.09 -16.44
C GLY A 83 -11.91 6.67 -17.89
N ARG A 84 -11.12 5.62 -18.12
CA ARG A 84 -10.99 5.01 -19.45
C ARG A 84 -12.26 4.25 -19.86
N LYS A 85 -13.02 3.73 -18.89
CA LYS A 85 -14.28 3.02 -19.16
C LYS A 85 -15.40 4.02 -19.43
N LYS A 86 -16.16 3.77 -20.50
CA LYS A 86 -17.30 4.56 -20.93
C LYS A 86 -18.59 3.78 -20.74
N ASP A 87 -19.67 4.48 -20.42
CA ASP A 87 -21.02 3.91 -20.43
C ASP A 87 -21.48 3.64 -21.87
N SER A 88 -22.67 3.04 -22.01
CA SER A 88 -23.30 2.78 -23.30
C SER A 88 -23.53 4.04 -24.14
N ASN A 89 -23.50 5.22 -23.51
CA ASN A 89 -23.73 6.51 -24.14
C ASN A 89 -22.41 7.23 -24.50
N GLY A 90 -21.27 6.60 -24.26
CA GLY A 90 -19.93 7.13 -24.58
C GLY A 90 -19.36 8.10 -23.55
N ASN A 91 -20.05 8.35 -22.42
CA ASN A 91 -19.56 9.18 -21.33
C ASN A 91 -18.63 8.39 -20.41
N PRO A 92 -17.57 9.01 -19.84
CA PRO A 92 -16.74 8.36 -18.82
C PRO A 92 -17.58 7.96 -17.60
N ILE A 93 -17.46 6.70 -17.17
CA ILE A 93 -18.17 6.18 -15.98
C ILE A 93 -17.69 6.88 -14.71
N THR A 94 -16.40 7.21 -14.65
CA THR A 94 -15.79 7.94 -13.54
C THR A 94 -15.26 9.26 -14.07
N LYS A 95 -15.64 10.37 -13.45
CA LYS A 95 -15.25 11.71 -13.85
C LYS A 95 -14.14 12.24 -12.95
N LYS A 96 -13.34 13.17 -13.47
CA LYS A 96 -12.40 13.93 -12.68
C LYS A 96 -13.13 14.67 -11.55
N GLY A 97 -12.63 14.54 -10.32
CA GLY A 97 -13.23 15.15 -9.13
C GLY A 97 -14.10 14.21 -8.30
N ASP A 98 -14.47 13.03 -8.84
CA ASP A 98 -15.23 12.04 -8.08
C ASP A 98 -14.43 11.58 -6.84
N LYS A 99 -15.13 11.52 -5.69
CA LYS A 99 -14.57 11.08 -4.41
C LYS A 99 -14.90 9.61 -4.19
N TYR A 100 -13.87 8.82 -3.85
CA TYR A 100 -14.01 7.42 -3.49
C TYR A 100 -13.56 7.22 -2.05
N PRO A 101 -14.30 6.45 -1.24
CA PRO A 101 -13.87 6.15 0.11
C PRO A 101 -12.63 5.26 0.10
N ASN A 102 -11.69 5.55 0.99
CA ASN A 102 -10.58 4.66 1.33
C ASN A 102 -10.94 3.75 2.52
N LEU A 103 -12.07 4.00 3.19
CA LEU A 103 -12.62 3.16 4.24
C LEU A 103 -13.82 2.40 3.68
N VAL A 104 -13.74 1.07 3.62
CA VAL A 104 -14.83 0.21 3.13
C VAL A 104 -15.10 -0.85 4.19
N ASN A 105 -16.35 -0.92 4.65
CA ASN A 105 -16.80 -1.88 5.67
C ASN A 105 -15.95 -1.86 6.96
N GLY A 106 -15.45 -0.69 7.36
CA GLY A 106 -14.60 -0.52 8.54
C GLY A 106 -13.11 -0.84 8.33
N TYR A 107 -12.72 -1.29 7.13
CA TYR A 107 -11.33 -1.57 6.78
C TYR A 107 -10.73 -0.45 5.91
N VAL A 108 -9.46 -0.15 6.15
CA VAL A 108 -8.68 0.80 5.33
C VAL A 108 -8.18 0.09 4.07
N LEU A 109 -8.41 0.69 2.91
CA LEU A 109 -7.78 0.34 1.63
C LEU A 109 -6.32 0.79 1.63
N TRP A 110 -5.48 0.04 2.36
CA TRP A 110 -4.08 0.40 2.57
C TRP A 110 -3.28 0.51 1.28
N GLU A 111 -3.59 -0.30 0.26
CA GLU A 111 -2.92 -0.21 -1.04
C GLU A 111 -3.10 1.17 -1.67
N THR A 112 -4.32 1.72 -1.72
CA THR A 112 -4.58 3.03 -2.35
C THR A 112 -3.91 4.15 -1.57
N VAL A 113 -3.99 4.12 -0.24
CA VAL A 113 -3.37 5.10 0.66
C VAL A 113 -1.85 5.10 0.47
N GLN A 114 -1.23 3.92 0.51
CA GLN A 114 0.22 3.77 0.40
C GLN A 114 0.73 4.12 -1.01
N LEU A 115 -0.03 3.82 -2.06
CA LEU A 115 0.33 4.21 -3.43
C LEU A 115 0.30 5.74 -3.60
N ALA A 116 -0.67 6.43 -3.01
CA ALA A 116 -0.74 7.89 -3.04
C ALA A 116 0.46 8.53 -2.29
N ASP A 117 0.83 7.96 -1.14
CA ASP A 117 1.95 8.43 -0.33
C ASP A 117 3.33 8.24 -1.00
N LEU A 118 3.45 7.41 -2.05
CA LEU A 118 4.71 7.28 -2.81
C LEU A 118 5.25 8.63 -3.31
N ALA A 119 4.36 9.55 -3.68
CA ALA A 119 4.75 10.89 -4.13
C ALA A 119 5.46 11.66 -3.00
N GLN A 120 4.92 11.61 -1.79
CA GLN A 120 5.50 12.21 -0.60
C GLN A 120 6.80 11.51 -0.18
N THR A 121 6.82 10.18 -0.21
CA THR A 121 8.04 9.39 0.07
C THR A 121 9.19 9.78 -0.86
N LYS A 122 8.93 9.96 -2.16
CA LYS A 122 9.94 10.42 -3.13
C LYS A 122 10.38 11.87 -2.92
N LYS A 123 9.54 12.70 -2.31
CA LYS A 123 9.87 14.09 -1.92
C LYS A 123 10.78 14.10 -0.69
N LEU A 124 10.44 13.32 0.33
CA LEU A 124 11.20 13.22 1.60
C LEU A 124 12.54 12.49 1.42
N PHE A 125 12.57 11.44 0.60
CA PHE A 125 13.75 10.60 0.40
C PHE A 125 14.13 10.56 -1.10
N PRO A 126 14.99 11.49 -1.55
CA PRO A 126 15.39 11.57 -2.96
C PRO A 126 16.04 10.31 -3.51
N LYS A 127 16.63 9.46 -2.66
CA LYS A 127 17.21 8.15 -3.04
C LYS A 127 16.20 7.23 -3.74
N TYR A 128 14.91 7.35 -3.44
CA TYR A 128 13.87 6.54 -4.10
C TYR A 128 13.54 7.02 -5.52
N LYS A 129 14.00 8.21 -5.94
CA LYS A 129 13.81 8.69 -7.31
C LYS A 129 14.63 7.90 -8.33
N SER A 130 15.72 7.26 -7.90
CA SER A 130 16.52 6.40 -8.80
C SER A 130 15.84 5.08 -9.14
N ILE A 131 14.83 4.66 -8.37
CA ILE A 131 14.12 3.41 -8.58
C ILE A 131 12.95 3.66 -9.53
N HIS A 132 12.73 2.71 -10.46
CA HIS A 132 11.58 2.75 -11.35
C HIS A 132 10.26 2.70 -10.55
N SER A 133 9.29 3.55 -10.91
CA SER A 133 8.01 3.65 -10.19
C SER A 133 7.29 2.31 -10.04
N GLN A 134 7.31 1.48 -11.08
CA GLN A 134 6.70 0.15 -11.06
C GLN A 134 7.25 -0.74 -9.94
N VAL A 135 8.55 -0.70 -9.66
CA VAL A 135 9.16 -1.53 -8.61
C VAL A 135 8.62 -1.12 -7.23
N LEU A 136 8.44 0.17 -6.99
CA LEU A 136 7.89 0.68 -5.73
C LEU A 136 6.40 0.32 -5.57
N GLN A 137 5.65 0.29 -6.68
CA GLN A 137 4.26 -0.14 -6.71
C GLN A 137 4.15 -1.66 -6.45
N ASP A 138 5.01 -2.46 -7.09
CA ASP A 138 5.05 -3.92 -6.91
C ASP A 138 5.40 -4.30 -5.46
N VAL A 139 6.26 -3.54 -4.79
CA VAL A 139 6.55 -3.72 -3.35
C VAL A 139 5.28 -3.57 -2.51
N ILE A 140 4.46 -2.54 -2.78
CA ILE A 140 3.19 -2.32 -2.06
C ILE A 140 2.19 -3.45 -2.34
N GLN A 141 2.10 -3.91 -3.60
CA GLN A 141 1.24 -5.05 -3.95
C GLN A 141 1.68 -6.33 -3.23
N ARG A 142 2.98 -6.53 -3.02
CA ARG A 142 3.47 -7.67 -2.22
C ARG A 142 3.05 -7.56 -0.76
N VAL A 143 3.15 -6.37 -0.16
CA VAL A 143 2.65 -6.13 1.21
C VAL A 143 1.15 -6.44 1.30
N GLN A 144 0.36 -6.06 0.29
CA GLN A 144 -1.06 -6.38 0.23
C GLN A 144 -1.29 -7.89 0.28
N ARG A 145 -0.65 -8.65 -0.61
CA ARG A 145 -0.77 -10.12 -0.62
C ARG A 145 -0.34 -10.76 0.69
N THR A 146 0.71 -10.25 1.33
CA THR A 146 1.14 -10.75 2.65
C THR A 146 0.09 -10.51 3.72
N MET A 147 -0.55 -9.35 3.73
CA MET A 147 -1.63 -9.03 4.66
C MET A 147 -2.90 -9.85 4.39
N ASP A 148 -3.28 -10.01 3.12
CA ASP A 148 -4.43 -10.83 2.74
C ASP A 148 -4.24 -12.28 3.21
N ASN A 149 -3.04 -12.84 3.01
CA ASN A 149 -2.70 -14.18 3.49
C ASN A 149 -2.70 -14.30 5.02
N LEU A 150 -2.39 -13.22 5.74
CA LEU A 150 -2.42 -13.20 7.20
C LEU A 150 -3.87 -13.19 7.73
N CYS A 151 -4.76 -12.43 7.09
CA CYS A 151 -6.16 -12.29 7.51
C CYS A 151 -7.07 -13.44 7.07
N LEU A 152 -6.63 -14.28 6.11
CA LEU A 152 -7.36 -15.47 5.66
C LEU A 152 -7.09 -16.73 6.53
N ILE A 153 -6.29 -16.60 7.60
CA ILE A 153 -6.02 -17.64 8.60
C ILE A 153 -6.80 -17.28 9.87
#